data_AF-A0A1E7LYT2-F1
#
_entry.id   AF-A0A1E7LYT2-F1
#
_cell.length_a   1.000
_cell.length_b   1.000
_cell.length_c   1.000
_cell.angle_alpha   90.00
_cell.angle_beta   90.00
_cell.angle_gamma   90.00
#
_symmetry.space_group_name_H-M   'P 1'
#
loop_
_entity.id
_entity.type
_entity.pdbx_description
1 polymer ?
#
loop_
_entity_poly.entity_id
_entity_poly.type
_entity_poly.pdbx_seq_one_letter_code
_entity_poly.pdbx_strand_id
1 'polypeptide(L)'
;MLDALLRAAADGAHSRPEIRTRALVHRTGMLLVRTPEGAARFDRRLVELARDVPGFAALVLRWLTDAPQEWAAVVGPSARHTVEALETSRQAMPMPMQAAGREHGSLRPA
;
A
#
# COMPACT_ATOMS: atom_id res chain seq x y z
N MET A 1 8.90 -17.58 8.30
CA MET A 1 9.68 -17.49 7.04
C MET A 1 8.93 -16.74 5.95
N LEU A 2 7.65 -17.03 5.70
CA LEU A 2 6.86 -16.33 4.66
C LEU A 2 6.54 -14.85 4.99
N ASP A 3 6.32 -14.46 6.25
CA ASP A 3 6.17 -13.03 6.60
C ASP A 3 7.41 -12.19 6.31
N ALA A 4 8.60 -12.79 6.48
CA ALA A 4 9.86 -12.09 6.19
C ALA A 4 10.00 -11.86 4.67
N LEU A 5 9.56 -12.83 3.86
CA LEU A 5 9.50 -12.67 2.41
C LEU A 5 8.50 -11.59 2.01
N LEU A 6 7.33 -11.55 2.64
CA LEU A 6 6.31 -10.53 2.39
C LEU A 6 6.81 -9.13 2.77
N ARG A 7 7.50 -9.01 3.92
CA ARG A 7 8.14 -7.75 4.34
C ARG A 7 9.23 -7.32 3.36
N ALA A 8 10.13 -8.22 2.97
CA ALA A 8 11.18 -7.94 2.00
C ALA A 8 10.63 -7.54 0.61
N ALA A 9 9.50 -8.12 0.20
CA ALA A 9 8.81 -7.71 -1.02
C ALA A 9 8.27 -6.28 -0.91
N ALA A 10 7.66 -5.92 0.22
CA ALA A 10 7.14 -4.58 0.46
C ALA A 10 8.26 -3.53 0.59
N ASP A 11 9.28 -3.75 1.43
CA ASP A 11 10.43 -2.82 1.56
C ASP A 11 11.17 -2.65 0.22
N GLY A 12 11.28 -3.73 -0.56
CA GLY A 12 11.89 -3.72 -1.88
C GLY A 12 11.02 -3.13 -2.99
N ALA A 13 9.77 -2.73 -2.72
CA ALA A 13 8.81 -2.32 -3.76
C ALA A 13 9.26 -1.07 -4.55
N HIS A 14 10.07 -0.19 -3.95
CA HIS A 14 10.64 0.98 -4.62
C HIS A 14 11.85 0.67 -5.50
N SER A 15 12.58 -0.41 -5.19
CA SER A 15 13.84 -0.76 -5.86
C SER A 15 13.70 -1.94 -6.81
N ARG A 16 12.53 -2.58 -6.86
CA ARG A 16 12.27 -3.78 -7.67
C ARG A 16 11.13 -3.52 -8.66
N PRO A 17 11.16 -4.18 -9.83
CA PRO A 17 10.03 -4.12 -10.76
C PRO A 17 8.74 -4.57 -10.08
N GLU A 18 7.69 -3.78 -10.19
CA GLU A 18 6.39 -4.05 -9.59
C GLU A 18 5.89 -5.46 -9.89
N ILE A 19 6.01 -5.92 -11.14
CA ILE A 19 5.58 -7.27 -11.57
C ILE A 19 6.22 -8.35 -10.69
N ARG A 20 7.50 -8.20 -10.35
CA ARG A 20 8.21 -9.15 -9.47
C ARG A 20 7.74 -9.05 -8.03
N THR A 21 7.42 -7.86 -7.55
CA THR A 21 6.84 -7.64 -6.22
C THR A 21 5.45 -8.26 -6.12
N ARG A 22 4.56 -7.96 -7.09
CA ARG A 22 3.22 -8.54 -7.25
C ARG A 22 3.27 -10.06 -7.20
N ALA A 23 4.12 -10.67 -8.04
CA ALA A 23 4.25 -12.12 -8.13
C ALA A 23 4.69 -12.77 -6.80
N LEU A 24 5.61 -12.14 -6.06
CA LEU A 24 6.05 -12.65 -4.76
C LEU A 24 4.96 -12.54 -3.69
N VAL A 25 4.27 -11.40 -3.62
CA VAL A 25 3.16 -11.20 -2.69
C VAL A 25 2.07 -12.23 -2.96
N HIS A 26 1.67 -12.37 -4.23
CA HIS A 26 0.63 -13.32 -4.64
C HIS A 26 1.03 -14.77 -4.34
N ARG A 27 2.25 -15.19 -4.71
CA ARG A 27 2.75 -16.54 -4.41
C ARG A 27 2.80 -16.82 -2.91
N THR A 28 3.18 -15.82 -2.10
CA THR A 28 3.19 -15.94 -0.65
C THR A 28 1.78 -16.09 -0.09
N GLY A 29 0.82 -15.31 -0.59
CA GLY A 29 -0.61 -15.45 -0.27
C GLY A 29 -1.13 -16.84 -0.60
N MET A 30 -0.92 -17.33 -1.82
CA MET A 30 -1.33 -18.67 -2.27
C MET A 30 -0.79 -19.80 -1.38
N LEU A 31 0.41 -19.64 -0.82
CA LEU A 31 0.99 -20.65 0.09
C LEU A 31 0.34 -20.61 1.48
N LEU A 32 -0.06 -19.43 1.95
CA LEU A 32 -0.63 -19.20 3.28
C LEU A 32 -2.13 -19.51 3.33
N VAL A 33 -2.90 -19.19 2.28
CA VAL A 33 -4.35 -19.43 2.26
C VAL A 33 -4.76 -20.91 2.24
N ARG A 34 -3.79 -21.82 2.17
CA ARG A 34 -4.01 -23.26 2.33
C ARG A 34 -4.53 -23.64 3.71
N THR A 35 -4.45 -22.74 4.69
CA THR A 35 -5.12 -22.87 5.99
C THR A 35 -5.86 -21.58 6.36
N PRO A 36 -6.95 -21.65 7.14
CA PRO A 36 -7.64 -20.47 7.62
C PRO A 36 -6.74 -19.55 8.44
N GLU A 37 -5.90 -20.09 9.33
CA GLU A 37 -4.95 -19.28 10.09
C GLU A 37 -3.92 -18.58 9.21
N GLY A 38 -3.49 -19.25 8.13
CA GLY A 38 -2.57 -18.67 7.16
C GLY A 38 -3.21 -17.55 6.35
N ALA A 39 -4.47 -17.70 5.93
CA ALA A 39 -5.24 -16.63 5.28
C ALA A 39 -5.36 -15.40 6.20
N ALA A 40 -5.79 -15.59 7.44
CA ALA A 40 -5.90 -14.50 8.42
C ALA A 40 -4.55 -13.81 8.69
N ARG A 41 -3.47 -14.59 8.73
CA ARG A 41 -2.11 -14.07 8.90
C ARG A 41 -1.64 -13.25 7.69
N PHE A 42 -1.94 -13.72 6.48
CA PHE A 42 -1.60 -13.00 5.26
C PHE A 42 -2.35 -11.67 5.19
N ASP A 43 -3.66 -11.66 5.43
CA ASP A 43 -4.49 -10.46 5.47
C ASP A 43 -3.95 -9.43 6.48
N ARG A 44 -3.69 -9.88 7.72
CA ARG A 44 -3.14 -9.03 8.77
C ARG A 44 -1.80 -8.42 8.35
N ARG A 45 -0.90 -9.25 7.83
CA ARG A 45 0.44 -8.78 7.44
C ARG A 45 0.40 -7.86 6.24
N LEU A 46 -0.48 -8.11 5.27
CA LEU A 46 -0.65 -7.24 4.11
C LEU A 46 -1.12 -5.84 4.54
N VAL A 47 -2.07 -5.76 5.47
CA VAL A 47 -2.56 -4.50 6.06
C VAL A 47 -1.46 -3.77 6.85
N GLU A 48 -0.71 -4.49 7.69
CA GLU A 48 0.44 -3.91 8.42
C GLU A 48 1.44 -3.27 7.45
N LEU A 49 1.80 -3.98 6.37
CA LEU A 49 2.74 -3.46 5.37
C LEU A 49 2.15 -2.29 4.56
N ALA A 50 0.87 -2.36 4.22
CA ALA A 50 0.15 -1.28 3.54
C ALA A 50 0.19 0.00 4.36
N ARG A 51 0.17 -0.10 5.69
CA ARG A 51 0.31 1.02 6.62
C ARG A 51 1.76 1.51 6.74
N ASP A 52 2.70 0.59 6.95
CA ASP A 52 4.09 0.91 7.32
C ASP A 52 4.97 1.31 6.15
N VAL A 53 4.69 0.80 4.95
CA VAL A 53 5.52 1.03 3.76
C VAL A 53 4.83 2.05 2.85
N PRO A 54 5.42 3.25 2.65
CA PRO A 54 4.87 4.25 1.75
C PRO A 54 4.64 3.68 0.35
N GLY A 55 3.53 4.06 -0.31
CA GLY A 55 3.21 3.62 -1.67
C GLY A 55 2.83 2.14 -1.82
N PHE A 56 3.05 1.29 -0.82
CA PHE A 56 2.72 -0.14 -0.93
C PHE A 56 1.20 -0.38 -0.99
N ALA A 57 0.41 0.39 -0.24
CA ALA A 57 -1.05 0.25 -0.31
C ALA A 57 -1.61 0.70 -1.68
N ALA A 58 -1.04 1.74 -2.31
CA ALA A 58 -1.38 2.13 -3.68
C ALA A 58 -1.12 0.99 -4.68
N LEU A 59 0.02 0.32 -4.55
CA LEU A 59 0.37 -0.85 -5.38
C LEU A 59 -0.62 -2.00 -5.19
N VAL A 60 -0.92 -2.34 -3.92
CA VAL A 60 -1.88 -3.39 -3.60
C VAL A 60 -3.25 -3.06 -4.19
N LEU A 61 -3.78 -1.84 -4.00
CA LEU A 61 -5.05 -1.45 -4.59
C LEU A 61 -5.06 -1.56 -6.11
N ARG A 62 -3.96 -1.17 -6.78
CA ARG A 62 -3.87 -1.35 -8.23
C ARG A 62 -3.99 -2.82 -8.62
N TRP A 63 -3.31 -3.75 -7.93
CA TRP A 63 -3.43 -5.17 -8.23
C TRP A 63 -4.83 -5.72 -7.95
N LEU A 64 -5.45 -5.29 -6.85
CA LEU A 64 -6.82 -5.66 -6.47
C LEU A 64 -7.88 -5.15 -7.48
N THR A 65 -7.57 -4.08 -8.20
CA THR A 65 -8.45 -3.51 -9.24
C THR A 65 -8.15 -4.10 -10.62
N ASP A 66 -6.88 -4.35 -10.95
CA ASP A 66 -6.42 -4.91 -12.22
C ASP A 66 -6.86 -6.37 -12.40
N ALA A 67 -6.82 -7.17 -11.34
CA ALA A 67 -7.18 -8.59 -11.38
C ALA A 67 -8.01 -9.02 -10.15
N PRO A 68 -9.26 -8.56 -10.02
CA PRO A 68 -10.04 -8.77 -8.79
C PRO A 68 -10.22 -10.25 -8.45
N GLN A 69 -10.47 -11.08 -9.46
CA GLN A 69 -10.71 -12.52 -9.31
C GLN A 69 -9.44 -13.28 -8.89
N GLU A 70 -8.27 -12.85 -9.35
CA GLU A 70 -6.98 -13.42 -8.93
C GLU A 70 -6.76 -13.16 -7.44
N TRP A 71 -6.99 -11.92 -7.01
CA TRP A 71 -6.69 -11.51 -5.64
C TRP A 71 -7.76 -11.88 -4.62
N ALA A 72 -9.02 -12.06 -5.03
CA ALA A 72 -10.10 -12.52 -4.15
C ALA A 72 -9.84 -13.92 -3.57
N ALA A 73 -9.00 -14.73 -4.22
CA ALA A 73 -8.59 -16.04 -3.71
C ALA A 73 -7.58 -15.95 -2.55
N VAL A 74 -6.90 -14.81 -2.39
CA VAL A 74 -5.80 -14.65 -1.42
C VAL A 74 -5.97 -13.51 -0.44
N VAL A 75 -6.81 -12.52 -0.74
CA VAL A 75 -7.07 -11.34 0.10
C VAL A 75 -8.53 -11.32 0.51
N GLY A 76 -8.77 -11.34 1.83
CA GLY A 76 -10.11 -11.23 2.38
C GLY A 76 -10.74 -9.86 2.15
N PRO A 77 -12.09 -9.76 2.08
CA PRO A 77 -12.79 -8.50 1.85
C PRO A 77 -12.48 -7.44 2.92
N SER A 78 -12.32 -7.84 4.19
CA SER A 78 -11.95 -6.92 5.27
C SER A 78 -10.56 -6.33 5.10
N ALA A 79 -9.58 -7.12 4.65
CA ALA A 79 -8.24 -6.62 4.36
C ALA A 79 -8.26 -5.65 3.19
N ARG A 80 -8.98 -5.98 2.10
CA ARG A 80 -9.20 -5.08 0.96
C ARG A 80 -9.77 -3.73 1.40
N HIS A 81 -10.88 -3.73 2.15
CA HIS A 81 -11.48 -2.49 2.66
C HIS A 81 -10.52 -1.68 3.53
N THR A 82 -9.70 -2.35 4.36
CA THR A 82 -8.74 -1.66 5.20
C THR A 82 -7.65 -0.98 4.38
N VAL A 83 -7.11 -1.64 3.36
CA VAL A 83 -6.12 -1.05 2.44
C VAL A 83 -6.71 0.14 1.67
N GLU A 84 -7.96 0.02 1.22
CA GLU A 84 -8.69 1.10 0.55
C GLU A 84 -8.87 2.33 1.46
N ALA A 85 -9.26 2.11 2.71
CA ALA A 85 -9.40 3.17 3.69
C ALA A 85 -8.06 3.86 4.01
N LEU A 86 -6.95 3.10 4.08
CA LEU A 86 -5.60 3.66 4.29
C LEU A 86 -5.19 4.58 3.15
N GLU A 87 -5.42 4.18 1.90
CA GLU A 87 -5.08 4.99 0.73
C GLU A 87 -5.99 6.21 0.59
N THR A 88 -7.29 6.03 0.83
CA THR A 88 -8.24 7.15 0.85
C THR A 88 -7.82 8.18 1.90
N SER A 89 -7.42 7.73 3.09
CA SER A 89 -6.93 8.62 4.16
C SER A 89 -5.66 9.36 3.73
N ARG A 90 -4.70 8.68 3.08
CA ARG A 90 -3.48 9.31 2.57
C ARG A 90 -3.76 10.36 1.49
N GLN A 91 -4.70 10.09 0.59
CA GLN A 91 -5.09 11.03 -0.47
C GLN A 91 -5.88 12.22 0.08
N ALA A 92 -6.70 11.99 1.12
CA ALA A 92 -7.46 13.02 1.81
C ALA A 92 -6.61 13.90 2.75
N MET A 93 -5.34 13.58 2.97
CA MET A 93 -4.36 14.44 3.64
C MET A 93 -3.63 15.29 2.58
N PRO A 94 -4.17 16.43 2.14
CA PRO A 94 -3.38 17.36 1.35
C PRO A 94 -2.21 17.83 2.22
N MET A 95 -1.00 17.77 1.66
CA MET A 95 0.16 18.48 2.19
C MET A 95 -0.28 19.88 2.64
N PRO A 96 0.03 20.33 3.87
CA PRO A 96 -0.21 21.71 4.23
C PRO A 96 0.64 22.56 3.29
N MET A 97 -0.01 23.18 2.30
CA MET A 97 0.58 24.21 1.48
C MET A 97 0.92 25.35 2.43
N GLN A 98 2.18 25.42 2.86
CA GLN A 98 2.69 26.56 3.59
C GLN A 98 2.53 27.76 2.66
N ALA A 99 1.48 28.52 2.89
CA ALA A 99 1.29 29.86 2.35
C ALA A 99 2.42 30.73 2.91
N ALA A 100 3.62 30.62 2.33
CA ALA A 100 4.65 31.61 2.51
C ALA A 100 4.11 32.91 1.90
N GLY A 101 3.92 33.88 2.80
CA GLY A 101 3.22 35.12 2.56
C GLY A 101 3.61 35.79 1.26
N ARG A 102 2.60 36.17 0.49
CA ARG A 102 2.71 37.35 -0.35
C ARG A 102 2.87 38.56 0.57
N GLU A 103 4.09 38.90 0.93
CA GLU A 103 4.38 40.21 1.50
C GLU A 103 4.84 41.12 0.35
N HIS A 104 3.84 41.68 -0.33
CA HIS A 104 4.01 42.90 -1.12
C HIS A 104 4.41 44.01 -0.14
N GLY A 105 5.67 44.44 -0.18
CA GLY A 105 6.15 45.44 0.77
C GLY A 105 7.39 46.20 0.31
N SER A 106 7.26 47.01 -0.74
CA SER A 106 7.73 48.41 -0.76
C SER A 106 7.83 48.96 -2.18
N LEU A 107 6.86 49.78 -2.55
CA LEU A 107 7.16 50.95 -3.39
C LEU A 107 7.84 51.97 -2.47
N ARG A 108 9.06 52.41 -2.82
CA ARG A 108 9.60 53.67 -2.31
C ARG A 108 9.97 54.57 -3.50
N PRO A 109 9.45 55.80 -3.55
CA PRO A 109 9.89 56.80 -4.51
C PRO A 109 11.16 57.48 -4.01
N ALA A 110 12.05 57.81 -4.93
CA ALA A 110 13.05 58.87 -4.80
C ALA A 110 13.32 59.43 -6.20
#